data_AF-A0A511MMM3-F1
#
_entry.id   AF-A0A511MMM3-F1
#
_cell.length_a   1.000
_cell.length_b   1.000
_cell.length_c   1.000
_cell.angle_alpha   90.00
_cell.angle_beta   90.00
_cell.angle_gamma   90.00
#
_symmetry.space_group_name_H-M   'P 1'
#
loop_
_entity.id
_entity.type
_entity.pdbx_description
1 polymer ?
#
loop_
_entity_poly.entity_id
_entity_poly.type
_entity_poly.pdbx_seq_one_letter_code
_entity_poly.pdbx_strand_id
1 'polypeptide(L)'
;MISAKKTVVAGFIGIVGLGLGMGVGNAGVEHPEGGLWQYGSSTVSGGTDNYSMYDHNDRTHSSAVRNCNGTSSSGWRPAGTRAEARQNRCLTGNEAFYDVQGGSSGKANI
;
A
#
# COMPACT_ATOMS: atom_id res chain seq x y z
N MET A 1 39.90 24.18 -2.02
CA MET A 1 39.23 23.23 -2.94
C MET A 1 37.96 22.75 -2.25
N ILE A 2 36.78 23.22 -2.67
CA ILE A 2 35.49 22.85 -2.09
C ILE A 2 34.88 21.78 -3.00
N SER A 3 34.63 20.59 -2.45
CA SER A 3 34.04 19.45 -3.16
C SER A 3 32.54 19.69 -3.36
N ALA A 4 32.10 19.76 -4.62
CA ALA A 4 30.69 19.93 -4.98
C ALA A 4 29.92 18.62 -4.74
N LYS A 5 28.86 18.69 -3.92
CA LYS A 5 27.93 17.58 -3.69
C LYS A 5 27.09 17.39 -4.96
N LYS A 6 27.10 16.18 -5.54
CA LYS A 6 26.28 15.81 -6.71
C LYS A 6 24.80 15.92 -6.33
N THR A 7 24.15 16.99 -6.77
CA THR A 7 22.70 17.11 -6.76
C THR A 7 22.15 16.32 -7.94
N VAL A 8 21.55 15.18 -7.68
CA VAL A 8 20.75 14.46 -8.68
C VAL A 8 19.35 15.06 -8.65
N VAL A 9 19.03 15.83 -9.69
CA VAL A 9 17.66 16.29 -9.96
C VAL A 9 17.00 15.18 -10.77
N ALA A 10 16.14 14.38 -10.14
CA ALA A 10 15.24 13.47 -10.84
C ALA A 10 13.90 14.19 -11.05
N GLY A 11 13.67 14.65 -12.28
CA GLY A 11 12.37 15.16 -12.69
C GLY A 11 11.38 14.00 -12.78
N PHE A 12 10.31 14.03 -11.98
CA PHE A 12 9.22 13.08 -12.07
C PHE A 12 8.19 13.59 -13.07
N ILE A 13 8.02 12.86 -14.17
CA ILE A 13 6.87 12.98 -15.07
C ILE A 13 5.67 12.38 -14.34
N GLY A 14 4.78 13.24 -13.86
CA GLY A 14 3.52 12.82 -13.25
C GLY A 14 2.60 12.19 -14.30
N ILE A 15 2.51 10.86 -14.31
CA ILE A 15 1.47 10.16 -15.07
C ILE A 15 0.20 10.19 -14.21
N VAL A 16 -0.81 10.90 -14.70
CA VAL A 16 -2.17 10.94 -14.15
C VAL A 16 -2.74 9.52 -14.20
N GLY A 17 -2.88 8.90 -13.03
CA GLY A 17 -3.55 7.61 -12.90
C GLY A 17 -5.06 7.78 -13.10
N LEU A 18 -5.58 7.22 -14.19
CA LEU A 18 -7.00 7.03 -14.45
C LEU A 18 -7.62 6.17 -13.33
N GLY A 19 -8.36 6.82 -12.43
CA GLY A 19 -9.23 6.14 -11.46
C GLY A 19 -10.42 5.52 -12.17
N LEU A 20 -10.35 4.22 -12.45
CA LEU A 20 -11.52 3.43 -12.79
C LEU A 20 -12.17 2.98 -11.48
N GLY A 21 -13.12 3.78 -11.01
CA GLY A 21 -14.01 3.41 -9.91
C GLY A 21 -14.85 2.20 -10.30
N MET A 22 -14.84 1.16 -9.46
CA MET A 22 -15.74 0.01 -9.56
C MET A 22 -16.21 -0.38 -8.15
N GLY A 23 -17.43 0.04 -7.80
CA GLY A 23 -18.34 -0.79 -7.01
C GLY A 23 -18.33 -0.62 -5.49
N VAL A 24 -19.54 -0.54 -4.94
CA VAL A 24 -19.85 -0.49 -3.51
C VAL A 24 -19.46 -1.81 -2.84
N GLY A 25 -18.33 -1.74 -2.14
CA GLY A 25 -17.71 -2.75 -1.29
C GLY A 25 -16.30 -2.25 -1.08
N ASN A 26 -15.87 -1.98 0.16
CA ASN A 26 -14.70 -1.15 0.44
C ASN A 26 -13.37 -1.78 -0.01
N ALA A 27 -13.13 -1.81 -1.31
CA ALA A 27 -11.93 -2.28 -1.96
C ALA A 27 -11.54 -1.25 -3.01
N GLY A 28 -10.25 -1.00 -3.13
CA GLY A 28 -9.72 0.04 -3.98
C GLY A 28 -8.39 -0.36 -4.58
N VAL A 29 -8.06 0.27 -5.70
CA VAL A 29 -6.78 0.15 -6.39
C VAL A 29 -6.26 1.55 -6.66
N GLU A 30 -5.04 1.83 -6.20
CA GLU A 30 -4.36 3.12 -6.34
C GLU A 30 -2.93 2.90 -6.82
N HIS A 31 -2.35 3.90 -7.48
CA HIS A 31 -0.99 3.83 -8.01
C HIS A 31 -0.06 4.86 -7.35
N PRO A 32 0.07 4.87 -6.01
CA PRO A 32 0.87 5.88 -5.33
C PRO A 32 2.35 5.63 -5.58
N GLU A 33 3.11 6.72 -5.73
CA GLU A 33 4.57 6.67 -5.72
C GLU A 33 5.17 5.77 -6.83
N GLY A 34 4.42 5.50 -7.90
CA GLY A 34 4.80 4.59 -8.98
C GLY A 34 4.64 3.10 -8.66
N GLY A 35 4.17 2.76 -7.45
CA GLY A 35 3.77 1.41 -7.07
C GLY A 35 2.28 1.15 -7.31
N LEU A 36 1.85 -0.11 -7.13
CA LEU A 36 0.47 -0.55 -7.20
C LEU A 36 -0.02 -0.91 -5.79
N TRP A 37 -1.03 -0.21 -5.30
CA TRP A 37 -1.68 -0.50 -4.03
C TRP A 37 -3.08 -1.04 -4.24
N GLN A 38 -3.36 -2.20 -3.66
CA GLN A 38 -4.65 -2.86 -3.68
C GLN A 38 -5.08 -3.14 -2.25
N TYR A 39 -6.27 -2.70 -1.86
CA TYR A 39 -6.79 -2.89 -0.52
C TYR A 39 -8.26 -3.28 -0.56
N GLY A 40 -8.74 -3.87 0.54
CA GLY A 40 -10.16 -4.06 0.76
C GLY A 40 -10.52 -5.26 1.60
N SER A 41 -11.70 -5.82 1.37
CA SER A 41 -12.16 -7.04 2.02
C SER A 41 -12.44 -8.14 1.00
N SER A 42 -12.06 -9.37 1.32
CA SER A 42 -12.30 -10.55 0.47
C SER A 42 -12.84 -11.71 1.28
N THR A 43 -13.89 -12.35 0.78
CA THR A 43 -14.40 -13.60 1.37
C THR A 43 -13.41 -14.73 1.13
N VAL A 44 -13.04 -15.43 2.19
CA VAL A 44 -12.17 -16.61 2.18
C VAL A 44 -12.93 -17.79 2.75
N SER A 45 -12.46 -19.02 2.50
CA SER A 45 -13.12 -20.22 3.05
C SER A 45 -13.07 -20.18 4.59
N GLY A 46 -14.20 -19.83 5.23
CA GLY A 46 -14.32 -19.68 6.68
C GLY A 46 -14.48 -18.25 7.20
N GLY A 47 -14.54 -17.21 6.35
CA GLY A 47 -14.74 -15.85 6.82
C GLY A 47 -14.58 -14.76 5.78
N THR A 48 -14.40 -13.52 6.24
CA THR A 48 -13.99 -12.39 5.39
C THR A 48 -12.74 -11.78 5.99
N ASP A 49 -11.72 -11.60 5.16
CA ASP A 49 -10.47 -10.96 5.55
C ASP A 49 -10.41 -9.55 5.02
N ASN A 50 -9.82 -8.63 5.79
CA ASN A 50 -9.32 -7.37 5.27
C ASN A 50 -7.87 -7.55 4.79
N TYR A 51 -7.53 -6.88 3.70
CA TYR A 51 -6.22 -6.98 3.07
C TYR A 51 -5.67 -5.61 2.64
N SER A 52 -4.35 -5.54 2.61
CA SER A 52 -3.56 -4.49 1.98
C SER A 52 -2.41 -5.17 1.24
N MET A 53 -2.26 -4.88 -0.04
CA MET A 53 -1.20 -5.39 -0.91
C MET A 53 -0.56 -4.21 -1.62
N TYR A 54 0.75 -4.04 -1.47
CA TYR A 54 1.48 -3.00 -2.16
C TYR A 54 2.67 -3.59 -2.91
N ASP A 55 2.78 -3.25 -4.20
CA ASP A 55 3.89 -3.61 -5.08
C ASP A 55 4.66 -2.36 -5.47
N HIS A 56 5.97 -2.35 -5.26
CA HIS A 56 6.84 -1.29 -5.76
C HIS A 56 8.14 -1.87 -6.32
N ASN A 57 8.47 -1.55 -7.58
CA ASN A 57 9.60 -2.16 -8.29
C ASN A 57 10.97 -1.58 -7.95
N ASP A 58 11.04 -0.32 -7.50
CA ASP A 58 12.32 0.38 -7.28
C ASP A 58 12.66 0.71 -5.82
N ARG A 59 11.70 0.58 -4.89
CA ARG A 59 11.89 0.99 -3.49
C ARG A 59 11.43 -0.08 -2.50
N THR A 60 12.13 -0.14 -1.37
CA THR A 60 11.69 -0.91 -0.20
C THR A 60 10.35 -0.36 0.29
N HIS A 61 9.41 -1.24 0.58
CA HIS A 61 8.04 -0.86 0.90
C HIS A 61 7.38 -1.86 1.87
N SER A 62 6.26 -1.47 2.46
CA SER A 62 5.52 -2.23 3.46
C SER A 62 4.02 -2.09 3.23
N SER A 63 3.26 -3.06 3.72
CA SER A 63 1.80 -3.02 3.81
C SER A 63 1.36 -3.44 5.21
N ALA A 64 0.24 -2.90 5.67
CA ALA A 64 -0.37 -3.31 6.90
C ALA A 64 -1.89 -3.21 6.82
N VAL A 65 -2.55 -3.95 7.70
CA VAL A 65 -3.97 -3.81 8.00
C VAL A 65 -4.14 -3.64 9.50
N ARG A 66 -5.09 -2.79 9.92
CA ARG A 66 -5.41 -2.57 11.33
C ARG A 66 -6.92 -2.67 11.55
N ASN A 67 -7.33 -3.39 12.58
CA ASN A 67 -8.72 -3.47 13.01
C ASN A 67 -8.81 -3.91 14.49
N CYS A 68 -9.98 -4.41 14.91
CA CYS A 68 -10.22 -4.90 16.28
C CYS A 68 -9.31 -6.08 16.71
N ASN A 69 -8.67 -6.77 15.77
CA ASN A 69 -7.70 -7.84 16.04
C ASN A 69 -6.26 -7.31 16.18
N GLY A 70 -6.07 -5.98 16.10
CA GLY A 70 -4.76 -5.33 16.13
C GLY A 70 -4.21 -5.03 14.75
N THR A 71 -2.88 -4.96 14.64
CA THR A 71 -2.17 -4.65 13.40
C THR A 71 -1.47 -5.89 12.86
N SER A 72 -1.75 -6.26 11.62
CA SER A 72 -1.00 -7.25 10.85
C SER A 72 -0.19 -6.51 9.78
N SER A 73 1.11 -6.80 9.68
CA SER A 73 2.02 -6.14 8.75
C SER A 73 2.83 -7.16 7.97
N SER A 74 3.12 -6.83 6.71
CA SER A 74 4.07 -7.58 5.90
C SER A 74 5.51 -7.45 6.38
N GLY A 75 5.82 -6.45 7.20
CA GLY A 75 7.17 -5.91 7.38
C GLY A 75 7.67 -5.19 6.11
N TRP A 76 8.88 -4.62 6.19
CA TRP A 76 9.55 -4.04 5.03
C TRP A 76 9.99 -5.13 4.05
N ARG A 77 9.61 -4.96 2.78
CA ARG A 77 9.97 -5.82 1.66
C ARG A 77 10.87 -5.07 0.69
N PRO A 78 11.89 -5.74 0.12
CA PRO A 78 12.74 -5.13 -0.88
C PRO A 78 11.94 -4.82 -2.15
N ALA A 79 12.52 -3.96 -2.98
CA ALA A 79 11.97 -3.61 -4.28
C ALA A 79 11.69 -4.86 -5.15
N GLY A 80 10.58 -4.84 -5.89
CA GLY A 80 10.13 -5.94 -6.77
C GLY A 80 9.49 -7.13 -6.04
N THR A 81 9.32 -7.06 -4.71
CA THR A 81 8.65 -8.11 -3.93
C THR A 81 7.36 -7.57 -3.33
N ARG A 82 6.24 -8.26 -3.56
CA ARG A 82 4.94 -7.86 -3.01
C ARG A 82 4.97 -7.79 -1.48
N ALA A 83 4.56 -6.65 -0.93
CA ALA A 83 4.20 -6.50 0.47
C ALA A 83 2.71 -6.84 0.63
N GLU A 84 2.39 -7.88 1.40
CA GLU A 84 1.00 -8.30 1.64
C GLU A 84 0.73 -8.50 3.14
N ALA A 85 -0.38 -7.92 3.60
CA ALA A 85 -0.91 -8.10 4.93
C ALA A 85 -2.40 -8.42 4.86
N ARG A 86 -2.82 -9.44 5.62
CA ARG A 86 -4.22 -9.86 5.78
C ARG A 86 -4.51 -10.20 7.23
N GLN A 87 -5.77 -10.04 7.62
CA GLN A 87 -6.32 -10.62 8.86
C GLN A 87 -7.85 -10.74 8.74
N ASN A 88 -8.48 -11.41 9.72
CA ASN A 88 -9.94 -11.48 9.80
C ASN A 88 -10.52 -10.05 9.90
N ARG A 89 -11.54 -9.77 9.10
CA ARG A 89 -12.24 -8.49 9.08
C ARG A 89 -13.09 -8.32 10.34
N CYS A 90 -13.06 -7.12 10.91
CA CYS A 90 -14.00 -6.72 11.97
C CYS A 90 -15.27 -6.11 11.38
N LEU A 91 -16.31 -5.94 12.21
CA LEU A 91 -17.54 -5.29 11.77
C LEU A 91 -17.32 -3.83 11.35
N THR A 92 -16.42 -3.12 12.04
CA THR A 92 -16.07 -1.73 11.77
C THR A 92 -14.59 -1.48 12.03
N GLY A 93 -14.08 -0.33 11.59
CA GLY A 93 -12.72 0.12 11.88
C GLY A 93 -11.63 -0.69 11.18
N ASN A 94 -11.92 -1.22 9.99
CA ASN A 94 -10.91 -1.88 9.18
C ASN A 94 -10.15 -0.81 8.38
N GLU A 95 -8.83 -0.84 8.47
CA GLU A 95 -7.96 0.09 7.76
C GLU A 95 -6.87 -0.69 7.03
N ALA A 96 -6.50 -0.22 5.84
CA ALA A 96 -5.32 -0.67 5.09
C ALA A 96 -4.31 0.46 5.00
N PHE A 97 -3.04 0.08 4.97
CA PHE A 97 -1.90 0.98 4.89
C PHE A 97 -0.87 0.48 3.88
N TYR A 98 -0.14 1.42 3.30
CA TYR A 98 1.15 1.17 2.67
C TYR A 98 2.18 2.20 3.16
N ASP A 99 3.45 1.81 3.13
CA ASP A 99 4.58 2.68 3.44
C ASP A 99 5.69 2.46 2.41
N VAL A 100 6.34 3.54 1.99
CA VAL A 100 7.52 3.49 1.11
C VAL A 100 8.72 4.06 1.86
N GLN A 101 9.84 3.32 1.87
CA GLN A 101 11.04 3.79 2.56
C GLN A 101 11.55 5.08 1.91
N GLY A 102 11.56 6.17 2.69
CA GLY A 102 11.94 7.50 2.19
C GLY A 102 10.92 8.14 1.24
N GLY A 103 9.70 7.60 1.15
CA GLY A 103 8.58 8.14 0.37
C GLY A 103 7.36 8.43 1.24
N SER A 104 6.18 8.48 0.62
CA SER A 104 4.91 8.65 1.33
C SER A 104 4.36 7.34 1.92
N SER A 105 3.45 7.52 2.88
CA SER A 105 2.57 6.48 3.39
C SER A 105 1.13 6.80 3.00
N GLY A 106 0.28 5.79 2.87
CA GLY A 106 -1.15 5.99 2.65
C GLY A 106 -2.01 5.10 3.52
N LYS A 107 -3.28 5.49 3.65
CA LYS A 107 -4.30 4.84 4.46
C LYS A 107 -5.64 4.82 3.72
N ALA A 108 -6.36 3.71 3.82
CA ALA A 108 -7.73 3.56 3.34
C ALA A 108 -8.61 2.92 4.41
N ASN A 109 -9.87 3.34 4.48
CA ASN A 109 -10.88 2.71 5.33
C ASN A 109 -11.61 1.62 4.52
N ILE A 110 -11.84 0.48 5.17
CA ILE A 110 -12.42 -0.76 4.61
C ILE A 110 -13.71 -1.13 5.36
#